data_AF-A0A833CEP0-F1
#
_entry.id   AF-A0A833CEP0-F1
#
_cell.length_a   1.000
_cell.length_b   1.000
_cell.length_c   1.000
_cell.angle_alpha   90.00
_cell.angle_beta   90.00
_cell.angle_gamma   90.00
#
_symmetry.space_group_name_H-M   'P 1'
#
loop_
_entity.id
_entity.type
_entity.pdbx_description
1 polymer ?
#
loop_
_entity_poly.entity_id
_entity_poly.type
_entity_poly.pdbx_seq_one_letter_code
_entity_poly.pdbx_strand_id
1 'polypeptide(L)'
;MKNKSKKIKRKHNMQGTYESVKVIGTFHRYGIQQSVDSNGTFYYRPVVYMQDCQDLSNTDLKLPEYLLFNLTKGFKSLGILNPGTKLEINCRHYLKEERNAGYGYPTNIVIANNRPDFPDDPNVLAGMIMVKNQDNPEAEKDPINTDLIQIYKKWLENKE
;
A
#
# COMPACT_ATOMS: atom_id res chain seq x y z
N MET A 1 -53.15 5.65 29.48
CA MET A 1 -51.74 5.59 29.98
C MET A 1 -50.84 5.19 28.82
N LYS A 2 -49.86 6.02 28.43
CA LYS A 2 -48.94 5.73 27.31
C LYS A 2 -47.79 4.84 27.81
N ASN A 3 -47.73 3.60 27.35
CA ASN A 3 -46.59 2.71 27.61
C ASN A 3 -45.35 3.23 26.86
N LYS A 4 -44.38 3.75 27.61
CA LYS A 4 -43.06 4.11 27.07
C LYS A 4 -42.28 2.82 26.76
N SER A 5 -42.15 2.52 25.48
CA SER A 5 -41.30 1.45 24.98
C SER A 5 -39.85 1.72 25.41
N LYS A 6 -39.30 0.88 26.31
CA LYS A 6 -37.89 0.93 26.70
C LYS A 6 -37.05 0.58 25.48
N LYS A 7 -36.45 1.59 24.84
CA LYS A 7 -35.36 1.39 23.88
C LYS A 7 -34.26 0.60 24.59
N ILE A 8 -34.16 -0.69 24.27
CA ILE A 8 -33.01 -1.51 24.60
C ILE A 8 -31.82 -0.87 23.87
N LYS A 9 -30.95 -0.17 24.61
CA LYS A 9 -29.66 0.27 24.09
C LYS A 9 -28.92 -0.99 23.65
N ARG A 10 -28.74 -1.16 22.35
CA ARG A 10 -27.83 -2.16 21.78
C ARG A 10 -26.48 -1.94 22.47
N LYS A 11 -26.00 -2.95 23.21
CA LYS A 11 -24.62 -2.99 23.70
C LYS A 11 -23.72 -2.92 22.46
N HIS A 12 -23.09 -1.78 22.21
CA HIS A 12 -21.89 -1.71 21.36
C HIS A 12 -20.79 -2.44 22.12
N ASN A 13 -20.68 -3.76 21.91
CA ASN A 13 -19.63 -4.58 22.49
C ASN A 13 -18.48 -4.72 21.49
N MET A 14 -17.27 -4.53 22.03
CA MET A 14 -15.92 -4.69 21.43
C MET A 14 -15.44 -3.56 20.52
N GLN A 15 -15.30 -2.37 21.09
CA GLN A 15 -14.28 -1.42 20.62
C GLN A 15 -12.93 -1.88 21.19
N GLY A 16 -12.27 -2.81 20.52
CA GLY A 16 -10.87 -3.12 20.82
C GLY A 16 -10.05 -1.83 20.71
N THR A 17 -9.09 -1.64 21.61
CA THR A 17 -8.15 -0.50 21.52
C THR A 17 -7.41 -0.63 20.18
N TYR A 18 -7.75 0.23 19.23
CA TYR A 18 -7.08 0.34 17.95
C TYR A 18 -6.54 1.75 17.79
N GLU A 19 -5.42 1.85 17.09
CA GLU A 19 -4.89 3.11 16.60
C GLU A 19 -5.13 3.22 15.11
N SER A 20 -5.32 4.45 14.64
CA SER A 20 -5.38 4.74 13.20
C SER A 20 -3.97 5.00 12.71
N VAL A 21 -3.52 4.18 11.78
CA VAL A 21 -2.17 4.24 11.21
C VAL A 21 -2.24 4.43 9.70
N LYS A 22 -1.17 4.99 9.15
CA LYS A 22 -0.98 5.09 7.70
C LYS A 22 0.09 4.08 7.29
N VAL A 23 -0.27 3.14 6.44
CA VAL A 23 0.63 2.11 5.91
C VAL A 23 0.95 2.42 4.46
N ILE A 24 2.23 2.27 4.08
CA ILE A 24 2.66 2.21 2.69
C ILE A 24 3.19 0.81 2.40
N GLY A 25 2.95 0.28 1.20
CA GLY A 25 3.48 -1.02 0.78
C GLY A 25 3.25 -1.27 -0.70
N THR A 26 3.58 -2.47 -1.17
CA THR A 26 3.37 -2.87 -2.57
C THR A 26 2.24 -3.88 -2.67
N PHE A 27 1.34 -3.70 -3.63
CA PHE A 27 0.34 -4.68 -3.98
C PHE A 27 1.03 -5.95 -4.50
N HIS A 28 0.72 -7.10 -3.90
CA HIS A 28 1.23 -8.38 -4.33
C HIS A 28 0.21 -9.12 -5.20
N ARG A 29 -0.98 -9.41 -4.65
CA ARG A 29 -2.07 -10.10 -5.35
C ARG A 29 -3.42 -9.99 -4.63
N TYR A 30 -4.49 -10.42 -5.29
CA TYR A 30 -5.77 -10.71 -4.66
C TYR A 30 -5.79 -12.15 -4.10
N GLY A 31 -6.67 -12.40 -3.12
CA GLY A 31 -6.96 -13.75 -2.65
C GLY A 31 -8.30 -13.85 -1.92
N ILE A 32 -8.56 -15.02 -1.33
CA ILE A 32 -9.80 -15.33 -0.62
C ILE A 32 -9.46 -15.88 0.76
N GLN A 33 -10.08 -15.35 1.81
CA GLN A 33 -10.08 -15.93 3.15
C GLN A 33 -11.43 -16.56 3.46
N GLN A 34 -11.42 -17.71 4.14
CA GLN A 34 -12.63 -18.25 4.75
C GLN A 34 -12.86 -17.58 6.09
N SER A 35 -14.11 -17.26 6.39
CA SER A 35 -14.51 -16.72 7.69
C SER A 35 -15.89 -17.24 8.07
N VAL A 36 -16.23 -17.11 9.34
CA VAL A 36 -17.50 -17.55 9.91
C VAL A 36 -18.16 -16.33 10.52
N ASP A 37 -19.43 -16.10 10.19
CA ASP A 37 -20.18 -14.99 10.77
C ASP A 37 -20.62 -15.29 12.22
N SER A 38 -21.27 -14.34 12.88
CA SER A 38 -21.76 -14.52 14.25
C SER A 38 -22.81 -15.62 14.40
N ASN A 39 -23.39 -16.10 13.29
CA ASN A 39 -24.42 -17.14 13.27
C ASN A 39 -23.83 -18.51 12.91
N GLY A 40 -22.52 -18.63 12.72
CA GLY A 40 -21.87 -19.89 12.35
C GLY A 40 -21.87 -20.17 10.84
N THR A 41 -22.29 -19.22 10.00
CA THR A 41 -22.33 -19.40 8.55
C THR A 41 -20.96 -19.14 7.93
N PHE A 42 -20.46 -20.10 7.16
CA PHE A 42 -19.23 -19.94 6.39
C PHE A 42 -19.42 -18.98 5.22
N TYR A 43 -18.44 -18.10 5.03
CA TYR A 43 -18.38 -17.25 3.85
C TYR A 43 -16.94 -17.02 3.38
N TYR A 44 -16.81 -16.71 2.10
CA TYR A 44 -15.56 -16.38 1.45
C TYR A 44 -15.41 -14.87 1.37
N ARG A 45 -14.30 -14.36 1.90
CA ARG A 45 -13.98 -12.93 1.95
C ARG A 45 -12.83 -12.63 0.99
N PRO A 46 -13.06 -11.85 -0.08
CA PRO A 46 -11.98 -11.39 -0.93
C PRO A 46 -11.05 -10.42 -0.18
N VAL A 47 -9.75 -10.62 -0.34
CA VAL A 47 -8.69 -9.86 0.30
C VAL A 47 -7.62 -9.40 -0.69
N VAL A 48 -6.88 -8.38 -0.30
CA VAL A 48 -5.70 -7.85 -0.97
C VAL A 48 -4.49 -8.18 -0.10
N TYR A 49 -3.49 -8.82 -0.72
CA TYR A 49 -2.19 -9.05 -0.10
C TYR A 49 -1.28 -7.87 -0.48
N MET A 50 -0.77 -7.19 0.53
CA MET A 50 0.33 -6.23 0.39
C MET A 50 1.57 -6.79 1.06
N GLN A 51 2.72 -6.51 0.47
CA GLN A 51 4.04 -6.87 0.99
C GLN A 51 4.88 -5.60 1.14
N ASP A 52 6.11 -5.74 1.64
CA ASP A 52 7.06 -4.63 1.84
C ASP A 52 6.43 -3.45 2.59
N CYS A 53 5.55 -3.77 3.55
CA CYS A 53 4.75 -2.77 4.23
C CYS A 53 5.58 -2.05 5.29
N GLN A 54 5.30 -0.75 5.46
CA GLN A 54 5.84 0.09 6.50
C GLN A 54 4.71 0.89 7.15
N ASP A 55 4.71 0.97 8.48
CA ASP A 55 3.86 1.90 9.21
C ASP A 55 4.53 3.28 9.21
N LEU A 56 3.92 4.25 8.54
CA LEU A 56 4.46 5.61 8.44
C LEU A 56 4.38 6.37 9.77
N SER A 57 3.64 5.85 10.75
CA SER A 57 3.51 6.39 12.10
C SER A 57 4.57 5.85 13.05
N ASN A 58 5.17 4.69 12.71
CA ASN A 58 6.20 4.02 13.49
C ASN A 58 7.07 3.15 12.57
N THR A 59 8.10 3.75 11.99
CA THR A 59 8.98 3.09 11.01
C THR A 59 9.83 1.96 11.60
N ASP A 60 10.00 1.94 12.92
CA ASP A 60 10.78 0.90 13.62
C ASP A 60 9.94 -0.37 13.88
N LEU A 61 8.63 -0.31 13.66
CA LEU A 61 7.74 -1.45 13.86
C LEU A 61 7.97 -2.49 12.75
N LYS A 62 8.44 -3.67 13.16
CA LYS A 62 8.60 -4.82 12.25
C LYS A 62 7.23 -5.41 11.90
N LEU A 63 6.81 -5.21 10.66
CA LEU A 63 5.57 -5.76 10.12
C LEU A 63 5.77 -7.20 9.61
N PRO A 64 4.69 -8.02 9.58
CA PRO A 64 4.76 -9.32 8.94
C PRO A 64 5.00 -9.18 7.43
N GLU A 65 5.48 -10.25 6.80
CA GLU A 65 5.79 -10.29 5.36
C GLU A 65 4.61 -9.83 4.50
N TYR A 66 3.39 -10.24 4.87
CA TYR A 66 2.16 -9.81 4.22
C TYR A 66 1.19 -9.15 5.18
N LEU A 67 0.65 -8.02 4.76
CA LEU A 67 -0.56 -7.44 5.31
C LEU A 67 -1.75 -7.77 4.43
N LEU A 68 -2.81 -8.27 5.07
CA LEU A 68 -4.03 -8.67 4.41
C LEU A 68 -5.12 -7.65 4.69
N PHE A 69 -5.67 -7.09 3.63
CA PHE A 69 -6.76 -6.13 3.71
C PHE A 69 -8.01 -6.66 3.04
N ASN A 70 -9.19 -6.34 3.54
CA ASN A 70 -10.43 -6.66 2.83
C ASN A 70 -10.47 -5.91 1.49
N LEU A 71 -10.97 -6.58 0.44
CA LEU A 71 -11.22 -5.93 -0.85
C LEU A 71 -12.45 -5.01 -0.76
N THR A 72 -12.23 -3.78 -0.29
CA THR A 72 -13.29 -2.76 -0.13
C THR A 72 -13.62 -2.05 -1.45
N LYS A 73 -14.66 -1.21 -1.44
CA LYS A 73 -14.99 -0.32 -2.56
C LYS A 73 -13.81 0.58 -2.95
N GLY A 74 -12.99 1.01 -1.97
CA GLY A 74 -11.82 1.85 -2.21
C GLY A 74 -10.73 1.16 -3.02
N PHE A 75 -10.47 -0.13 -2.79
CA PHE A 75 -9.59 -0.90 -3.67
C PHE A 75 -10.20 -1.06 -5.07
N LYS A 76 -11.50 -1.39 -5.16
CA LYS A 76 -12.18 -1.58 -6.44
C LYS A 76 -12.19 -0.32 -7.31
N SER A 77 -12.24 0.88 -6.70
CA SER A 77 -12.18 2.15 -7.45
C SER A 77 -10.83 2.44 -8.09
N LEU A 78 -9.76 1.74 -7.69
CA LEU A 78 -8.44 1.85 -8.33
C LEU A 78 -8.32 0.99 -9.60
N GLY A 79 -9.35 0.18 -9.92
CA GLY A 79 -9.28 -0.80 -10.99
C GLY A 79 -8.54 -2.09 -10.59
N ILE A 80 -8.15 -2.89 -11.58
CA ILE A 80 -7.32 -4.07 -11.36
C ILE A 80 -5.88 -3.61 -11.20
N LEU A 81 -5.27 -3.93 -10.06
CA LEU A 81 -3.90 -3.55 -9.75
C LEU A 81 -2.91 -4.59 -10.30
N ASN A 82 -1.76 -4.11 -10.76
CA ASN A 82 -0.63 -4.96 -11.12
C ASN A 82 0.28 -5.20 -9.90
N PRO A 83 0.85 -6.41 -9.74
CA PRO A 83 1.88 -6.68 -8.73
C PRO A 83 2.98 -5.60 -8.76
N GLY A 84 3.42 -5.15 -7.59
CA GLY A 84 4.38 -4.06 -7.43
C GLY A 84 3.75 -2.66 -7.38
N THR A 85 2.44 -2.50 -7.62
CA THR A 85 1.78 -1.19 -7.47
C THR A 85 1.90 -0.71 -6.03
N LYS A 86 2.56 0.42 -5.82
CA LYS A 86 2.74 0.99 -4.49
C LYS A 86 1.44 1.66 -4.02
N LEU A 87 1.03 1.40 -2.79
CA LEU A 87 -0.23 1.88 -2.22
C LEU A 87 0.02 2.54 -0.87
N GLU A 88 -0.70 3.62 -0.61
CA GLU A 88 -0.85 4.22 0.71
C GLU A 88 -2.28 4.01 1.22
N ILE A 89 -2.40 3.60 2.47
CA ILE A 89 -3.67 3.19 3.08
C ILE A 89 -3.74 3.69 4.51
N ASN A 90 -4.87 4.28 4.89
CA ASN A 90 -5.21 4.48 6.30
C ASN A 90 -5.95 3.25 6.82
N CYS A 91 -5.47 2.64 7.90
CA CYS A 91 -6.11 1.45 8.49
C CYS A 91 -6.08 1.48 10.02
N ARG A 92 -6.77 0.52 10.63
CA ARG A 92 -6.76 0.29 12.07
C ARG A 92 -5.74 -0.77 12.40
N HIS A 93 -4.82 -0.45 13.31
CA HIS A 93 -3.93 -1.41 13.92
C HIS A 93 -4.47 -1.80 15.30
N TYR A 94 -4.70 -3.08 15.52
CA TYR A 94 -5.29 -3.63 16.74
C TYR A 94 -4.19 -4.07 17.72
N LEU A 95 -4.12 -3.39 18.87
CA LEU A 95 -2.98 -3.47 19.79
C LEU A 95 -3.10 -4.53 20.88
N LYS A 96 -4.32 -5.02 21.17
CA LYS A 96 -4.58 -5.86 22.35
C LYS A 96 -5.51 -7.02 22.00
N GLU A 97 -4.89 -8.20 21.92
CA GLU A 97 -5.40 -9.58 21.96
C GLU A 97 -4.82 -10.39 20.79
N GLU A 98 -4.17 -11.53 21.07
CA GLU A 98 -3.61 -12.45 20.05
C GLU A 98 -4.61 -12.82 18.94
N ARG A 99 -5.91 -12.83 19.27
CA ARG A 99 -7.00 -13.13 18.31
C ARG A 99 -7.34 -11.95 17.39
N ASN A 100 -6.99 -10.73 17.78
CA ASN A 100 -7.33 -9.50 17.07
C ASN A 100 -6.09 -8.72 16.62
N ALA A 101 -4.88 -9.14 16.96
CA ALA A 101 -3.63 -8.52 16.52
C ALA A 101 -3.57 -8.50 14.99
N GLY A 102 -3.44 -7.30 14.42
CA GLY A 102 -3.36 -7.13 12.97
C GLY A 102 -3.90 -5.80 12.45
N TYR A 103 -4.03 -5.73 11.13
CA TYR A 103 -4.42 -4.53 10.38
C TYR A 103 -5.78 -4.75 9.73
N GLY A 104 -6.68 -3.78 9.87
CA GLY A 104 -8.04 -3.90 9.33
C GLY A 104 -8.68 -2.57 8.96
N TYR A 105 -9.86 -2.64 8.36
CA TYR A 105 -10.67 -1.46 7.99
C TYR A 105 -9.91 -0.44 7.11
N PRO A 106 -9.40 -0.86 5.93
CA PRO A 106 -8.66 0.02 5.04
C PRO A 106 -9.55 1.13 4.48
N THR A 107 -9.02 2.37 4.48
CA THR A 107 -9.66 3.61 4.04
C THR A 107 -8.62 4.51 3.36
N ASN A 108 -9.06 5.52 2.60
CA ASN A 108 -8.19 6.46 1.89
C ASN A 108 -7.10 5.76 1.05
N ILE A 109 -7.47 4.66 0.39
CA ILE A 109 -6.57 3.84 -0.41
C ILE A 109 -6.23 4.61 -1.67
N VAL A 110 -4.95 4.93 -1.87
CA VAL A 110 -4.45 5.65 -3.04
C VAL A 110 -3.23 4.95 -3.61
N ILE A 111 -3.03 5.06 -4.93
CA ILE A 111 -1.76 4.69 -5.55
C ILE A 111 -0.71 5.70 -5.09
N ALA A 112 0.33 5.22 -4.44
CA ALA A 112 1.42 6.05 -3.97
C ALA A 112 2.21 6.54 -5.19
N ASN A 113 2.19 7.85 -5.44
CA ASN A 113 3.02 8.46 -6.47
C ASN A 113 4.43 8.69 -5.91
N ASN A 114 5.16 7.60 -5.65
CA ASN A 114 6.59 7.64 -5.36
C ASN A 114 7.38 7.40 -6.65
N ARG A 115 6.97 8.05 -7.74
CA ARG A 115 7.83 8.07 -8.92
C ARG A 115 9.12 8.78 -8.48
N PRO A 116 10.31 8.22 -8.75
CA PRO A 116 11.53 8.97 -8.53
C PRO A 116 11.37 10.29 -9.26
N ASP A 117 11.58 11.39 -8.54
CA ASP A 117 11.61 12.69 -9.16
C ASP A 117 12.65 12.66 -10.29
N PHE A 118 12.27 13.19 -11.44
CA PHE A 118 13.25 13.44 -12.47
C PHE A 118 14.32 14.37 -11.89
N PRO A 119 15.60 14.17 -12.22
CA PRO A 119 16.62 15.15 -11.88
C PRO A 119 16.19 16.54 -12.40
N ASP A 120 16.24 17.55 -11.53
CA ASP A 120 15.96 18.93 -11.93
C ASP A 120 17.01 19.46 -12.92
N ASP A 121 18.23 18.91 -12.87
CA ASP A 121 19.30 19.23 -13.82
C ASP A 121 19.02 18.56 -15.19
N PRO A 122 18.90 19.33 -16.29
CA PRO A 122 18.55 18.80 -17.60
C PRO A 122 19.62 17.87 -18.18
N ASN A 123 20.90 18.04 -17.83
CA ASN A 123 21.98 17.16 -18.26
C ASN A 123 21.93 15.82 -17.51
N VAL A 124 21.63 15.86 -16.21
CA VAL A 124 21.43 14.64 -15.40
C VAL A 124 20.20 13.87 -15.90
N LEU A 125 19.10 14.57 -16.21
CA LEU A 125 17.89 13.98 -16.78
C LEU A 125 18.17 13.31 -18.14
N ALA A 126 18.86 14.01 -19.05
CA ALA A 126 19.25 13.45 -20.33
C ALA A 126 20.14 12.21 -20.17
N GLY A 127 21.14 12.28 -19.27
CA GLY A 127 21.97 11.14 -18.92
C GLY A 127 21.19 9.94 -18.37
N MET A 128 20.20 10.20 -17.50
CA MET A 128 19.31 9.17 -16.96
C MET A 128 18.52 8.46 -18.07
N ILE A 129 17.94 9.22 -19.01
CA ILE A 129 17.18 8.68 -20.14
C ILE A 129 18.09 7.82 -21.03
N MET A 130 19.29 8.32 -21.36
CA MET A 130 20.27 7.58 -22.17
C MET A 130 20.67 6.26 -21.52
N VAL A 131 20.93 6.24 -20.20
CA VAL A 131 21.25 5.00 -19.47
C VAL A 131 20.07 4.02 -19.51
N LYS A 132 18.83 4.49 -19.32
CA LYS A 132 17.64 3.62 -19.39
C LYS A 132 17.42 2.99 -20.76
N ASN A 133 17.90 3.62 -21.82
CA ASN A 133 17.71 3.18 -23.20
C ASN A 133 18.85 2.28 -23.73
N GLN A 134 19.94 2.05 -22.98
CA GLN A 134 21.13 1.32 -23.50
C GLN A 134 20.83 -0.10 -24.00
N ASP A 135 19.83 -0.77 -23.42
CA ASP A 135 19.43 -2.14 -23.79
C ASP A 135 18.06 -2.18 -24.48
N ASN A 136 17.54 -1.03 -24.95
CA ASN A 136 16.25 -0.95 -25.62
C ASN A 136 16.44 -0.96 -27.15
N PRO A 137 16.02 -2.03 -27.87
CA PRO A 137 16.15 -2.12 -29.33
C PRO A 137 15.43 -0.99 -30.08
N GLU A 138 14.36 -0.42 -29.49
CA GLU A 138 13.62 0.69 -30.09
C GLU A 138 14.39 2.02 -30.00
N ALA A 139 15.37 2.10 -29.11
CA ALA A 139 16.19 3.28 -28.86
C ALA A 139 17.60 3.19 -29.48
N GLU A 140 17.89 2.16 -30.28
CA GLU A 140 19.22 1.95 -30.89
C GLU A 140 19.66 3.16 -31.76
N LYS A 141 18.69 3.90 -32.31
CA LYS A 141 18.93 5.09 -33.14
C LYS A 141 19.00 6.39 -32.34
N ASP A 142 18.75 6.35 -31.04
CA ASP A 142 18.81 7.55 -30.20
C ASP A 142 20.25 8.05 -30.10
N PRO A 143 20.48 9.37 -30.08
CA PRO A 143 21.81 9.92 -29.89
C PRO A 143 22.34 9.58 -28.49
N ILE A 144 23.53 8.98 -28.44
CA ILE A 144 24.22 8.66 -27.18
C ILE A 144 25.30 9.71 -26.93
N ASN A 145 25.27 10.34 -25.76
CA ASN A 145 26.34 11.21 -25.28
C ASN A 145 26.95 10.64 -23.99
N THR A 146 28.19 10.20 -24.07
CA THR A 146 28.90 9.59 -22.94
C THR A 146 29.13 10.55 -21.79
N ASP A 147 29.28 11.85 -22.04
CA ASP A 147 29.50 12.86 -20.99
C ASP A 147 28.24 13.02 -20.13
N LEU A 148 27.06 13.05 -20.75
CA LEU A 148 25.78 13.12 -20.03
C LEU A 148 25.54 11.86 -19.19
N ILE A 149 25.90 10.68 -19.71
CA ILE A 149 25.86 9.41 -18.96
C ILE A 149 26.76 9.49 -17.72
N GLN A 150 27.98 10.02 -17.85
CA GLN A 150 28.91 10.16 -16.73
C GLN A 150 28.43 11.20 -15.71
N ILE A 151 27.83 12.30 -16.17
CA ILE A 151 27.18 13.30 -15.30
C ILE A 151 26.09 12.64 -14.45
N TYR A 152 25.23 11.82 -15.06
CA TYR A 152 24.20 11.08 -14.33
C TYR A 152 24.79 10.05 -13.35
N LYS A 153 25.82 9.28 -13.75
CA LYS A 153 26.48 8.31 -12.85
C LYS A 153 27.10 8.99 -11.63
N LYS A 154 27.82 10.10 -11.81
CA LYS A 154 28.35 10.91 -10.69
C LYS A 154 27.25 11.50 -9.81
N TRP A 155 26.14 11.90 -10.42
CA TRP A 155 24.99 12.38 -9.64
C TRP A 155 24.37 11.29 -8.77
N LEU A 156 24.30 10.05 -9.25
CA LEU A 156 23.89 8.89 -8.44
C LEU A 156 24.87 8.63 -7.29
N GLU A 157 26.17 8.65 -7.55
CA GLU A 157 27.22 8.45 -6.54
C GLU A 157 27.19 9.50 -5.41
N ASN A 158 26.71 10.71 -5.69
CA ASN A 158 26.59 11.78 -4.69
C ASN A 158 25.25 11.78 -3.92
N LYS A 159 24.34 10.85 -4.22
CA LYS A 159 23.05 10.69 -3.54
C LYS A 159 23.05 9.58 -2.47
N GLU A 160 24.05 8.71 -2.48
CA GLU A 160 24.31 7.69 -1.44
C GLU A 160 25.23 8.25 -0.35
#